data_AF-A0A9C8M172-F1
#
_entry.id   AF-A0A9C8M172-F1
#
_cell.length_a   1.000
_cell.length_b   1.000
_cell.length_c   1.000
_cell.angle_alpha   90.00
_cell.angle_beta   90.00
_cell.angle_gamma   90.00
#
_symmetry.space_group_name_H-M   'P 1'
#
loop_
_entity.id
_entity.type
_entity.pdbx_description
1 polymer ?
#
loop_
_entity_poly.entity_id
_entity_poly.type
_entity_poly.pdbx_seq_one_letter_code
_entity_poly.pdbx_strand_id
1 'polypeptide(L)'
;YMYTFAYLGYLVQEDAKKRGLGKPAVAFWSISVVFFGPIFLPLYLIFRSHAIFAPVEGGRKDKDAYLLCPHCGAENPLSEKICKKCHKHMDYEISAVGKKNCPYCGAMNPVEASRCIACDQVIGYVDDDDEN
;
A
#
# COMPACT_ATOMS: atom_id res chain seq x y z
N TYR A 1 36.36 14.53 -16.49
CA TYR A 1 35.00 14.08 -16.88
C TYR A 1 34.54 12.87 -16.09
N MET A 2 35.23 11.72 -16.16
CA MET A 2 34.80 10.50 -15.45
C MET A 2 34.68 10.69 -13.91
N TYR A 3 35.61 11.43 -13.29
CA TYR A 3 35.55 11.75 -11.86
C TYR A 3 34.35 12.60 -11.46
N THR A 4 33.95 13.54 -12.34
CA THR A 4 32.77 14.38 -12.13
C THR A 4 31.49 13.55 -12.13
N PHE A 5 31.36 12.61 -13.07
CA PHE A 5 30.20 11.72 -13.13
C PHE A 5 30.20 10.66 -12.04
N ALA A 6 31.37 10.21 -11.56
CA ALA A 6 31.47 9.37 -10.36
C ALA A 6 30.92 10.10 -9.13
N TYR A 7 31.32 11.36 -8.91
CA TYR A 7 30.81 12.17 -7.81
C TYR A 7 29.31 12.45 -7.93
N LEU A 8 28.82 12.80 -9.13
CA LEU A 8 27.39 12.98 -9.38
C LEU A 8 26.58 11.69 -9.15
N GLY A 9 27.11 10.54 -9.57
CA GLY A 9 26.52 9.23 -9.31
C GLY A 9 26.41 8.90 -7.82
N TYR A 10 27.41 9.32 -7.02
CA TYR A 10 27.35 9.23 -5.56
C TYR A 10 26.25 10.12 -4.95
N LEU A 11 26.16 11.38 -5.40
CA LEU A 11 25.13 12.32 -4.92
C LEU A 11 23.72 11.82 -5.26
N VAL A 12 23.53 11.30 -6.47
CA VAL A 12 22.26 10.68 -6.91
C VAL A 12 21.91 9.47 -6.04
N GLN A 13 22.92 8.68 -5.65
CA GLN A 13 22.71 7.54 -4.76
C GLN A 13 22.24 7.98 -3.37
N GLU A 14 22.84 9.03 -2.77
CA GLU A 14 22.40 9.55 -1.48
C GLU A 14 21.00 10.17 -1.54
N ASP A 15 20.69 10.97 -2.56
CA ASP A 15 19.37 11.58 -2.74
C ASP A 15 18.28 10.50 -2.93
N ALA A 16 18.57 9.48 -3.75
CA ALA A 16 17.66 8.34 -3.95
C ALA A 16 17.41 7.55 -2.64
N LYS A 17 18.44 7.33 -1.82
CA LYS A 17 18.29 6.69 -0.49
C LYS A 17 17.44 7.54 0.45
N LYS A 18 17.69 8.85 0.51
CA LYS A 18 16.93 9.80 1.35
C LYS A 18 15.44 9.85 0.95
N ARG A 19 15.13 9.56 -0.31
CA ARG A 19 13.76 9.45 -0.84
C ARG A 19 13.11 8.07 -0.65
N GLY A 20 13.83 7.09 -0.10
CA GLY A 20 13.28 5.75 0.13
C GLY A 20 13.16 4.87 -1.12
N LEU A 21 13.90 5.17 -2.21
CA LEU A 21 13.94 4.26 -3.35
C LEU A 21 14.48 2.89 -2.94
N GLY A 22 13.92 1.84 -3.53
CA GLY A 22 14.43 0.49 -3.37
C GLY A 22 15.89 0.36 -3.81
N LYS A 23 16.65 -0.51 -3.14
CA LYS A 23 18.06 -0.81 -3.46
C LYS A 23 18.36 -0.99 -4.96
N PRO A 24 17.55 -1.74 -5.76
CA PRO A 24 17.83 -1.87 -7.19
C PRO A 24 17.67 -0.54 -7.96
N ALA A 25 16.67 0.27 -7.63
CA ALA A 25 16.46 1.57 -8.27
C ALA A 25 17.58 2.56 -7.90
N VAL A 26 18.03 2.57 -6.64
CA VAL A 26 19.17 3.37 -6.18
C VAL A 26 20.44 3.02 -6.98
N ALA A 27 20.72 1.72 -7.16
CA ALA A 27 21.88 1.26 -7.89
C ALA A 27 21.80 1.63 -9.39
N PHE A 28 20.63 1.43 -10.01
CA PHE A 28 20.40 1.77 -11.41
C PHE A 28 20.68 3.24 -11.71
N TRP A 29 20.10 4.16 -10.93
CA TRP A 29 20.28 5.60 -11.15
C TRP A 29 21.72 6.06 -10.91
N SER A 30 22.37 5.55 -9.86
CA SER A 30 23.76 5.87 -9.57
C SER A 30 24.70 5.41 -10.70
N ILE A 31 24.63 4.13 -11.10
CA ILE A 31 25.49 3.57 -12.14
C ILE A 31 25.23 4.25 -13.50
N SER A 32 23.97 4.47 -13.85
CA SER A 32 23.62 5.09 -15.14
C SER A 32 24.14 6.52 -15.25
N VAL A 33 24.19 7.28 -14.15
CA VAL A 33 24.78 8.64 -14.16
C VAL A 33 26.31 8.60 -14.31
N VAL A 34 26.99 7.59 -13.78
CA VAL A 34 28.45 7.44 -13.92
C VAL A 34 28.83 7.22 -15.39
N PHE A 35 28.10 6.36 -16.10
CA PHE A 35 28.44 5.97 -17.48
C PHE A 35 27.74 6.81 -18.55
N PHE A 36 26.55 7.35 -18.27
CA PHE A 36 25.69 8.03 -19.22
C PHE A 36 25.13 9.35 -18.66
N GLY A 37 25.94 10.07 -17.88
CA GLY A 37 25.55 11.28 -17.16
C GLY A 37 24.76 12.33 -17.96
N PRO A 38 25.14 12.70 -19.19
CA PRO A 38 24.39 13.69 -19.98
C PRO A 38 22.92 13.33 -20.26
N ILE A 39 22.59 12.04 -20.24
CA ILE A 39 21.22 11.54 -20.49
C ILE A 39 20.52 11.26 -19.16
N PHE A 40 21.18 10.52 -18.27
CA PHE A 40 20.53 9.99 -17.07
C PHE A 40 20.44 10.99 -15.92
N LEU A 41 21.31 12.00 -15.86
CA LEU A 41 21.21 13.05 -14.86
C LEU A 41 19.96 13.93 -15.07
N PRO A 42 19.70 14.52 -16.26
CA PRO A 42 18.47 15.29 -16.46
C PRO A 42 17.23 14.39 -16.34
N LEU A 43 17.28 13.14 -16.81
CA LEU A 43 16.19 12.18 -16.63
C LEU A 43 15.90 11.93 -15.15
N TYR A 44 16.93 11.69 -14.34
CA TYR A 44 16.78 11.52 -12.89
C TYR A 44 16.11 12.74 -12.26
N LEU A 45 16.50 13.96 -12.64
CA LEU A 45 15.92 15.19 -12.10
C LEU A 45 14.45 15.38 -12.50
N ILE A 46 14.06 14.99 -13.73
CA ILE A 46 12.67 15.00 -14.19
C ILE A 46 11.84 13.98 -13.39
N PHE A 47 12.30 12.74 -13.28
CA PHE A 47 11.58 11.71 -12.52
C PHE A 47 11.54 12.03 -11.01
N ARG A 48 12.57 12.72 -10.51
CA ARG A 48 12.63 13.27 -9.16
C ARG A 48 11.56 14.33 -8.92
N SER A 49 11.27 15.22 -9.88
CA SER A 49 10.26 16.27 -9.71
C SER A 49 8.83 15.76 -9.83
N HIS A 50 8.60 14.65 -10.54
CA HIS A 50 7.25 14.14 -10.81
C HIS A 50 6.61 13.33 -9.67
N ALA A 51 7.14 13.33 -8.45
CA ALA A 51 6.62 12.56 -7.31
C ALA A 51 6.41 11.05 -7.57
N ILE A 52 6.93 10.50 -8.66
CA ILE A 52 6.91 9.06 -8.99
C ILE A 52 7.66 8.25 -7.91
N PHE A 53 8.63 8.89 -7.26
CA PHE A 53 9.38 8.34 -6.14
C PHE A 53 8.83 8.75 -4.77
N ALA A 54 7.61 9.30 -4.68
CA ALA A 54 6.92 9.33 -3.41
C ALA A 54 6.88 7.88 -2.88
N PRO A 55 7.20 7.65 -1.60
CA PRO A 55 7.15 6.30 -1.05
C PRO A 55 5.72 5.81 -1.25
N VAL A 56 5.55 4.81 -2.11
CA VAL A 56 4.35 4.00 -2.09
C VAL A 56 4.41 3.33 -0.72
N GLU A 57 3.52 3.73 0.20
CA GLU A 57 3.25 3.01 1.45
C GLU A 57 2.61 1.65 1.13
N GLY A 58 3.30 0.84 0.32
CA GLY A 58 2.81 -0.41 -0.23
C GLY A 58 3.86 -1.47 0.01
N GLY A 59 3.65 -2.24 1.07
CA GLY A 59 4.38 -3.49 1.26
C GLY A 59 5.39 -3.47 2.40
N ARG A 60 5.03 -2.89 3.55
CA ARG A 60 5.52 -3.49 4.79
C ARG A 60 4.85 -4.87 4.88
N LYS A 61 5.58 -5.93 4.52
CA LYS A 61 5.29 -7.28 5.04
C LYS A 61 5.57 -7.21 6.54
N ASP A 62 4.69 -6.56 7.29
CA ASP A 62 4.63 -6.72 8.72
C ASP A 62 4.31 -8.19 8.94
N LYS A 63 5.32 -8.92 9.39
CA LYS A 63 5.19 -10.32 9.80
C LYS A 63 4.25 -10.48 11.01
N ASP A 64 3.74 -9.36 11.52
CA ASP A 64 2.89 -9.25 12.69
C ASP A 64 1.57 -8.54 12.39
N ALA A 65 1.19 -8.36 11.12
CA ALA A 65 -0.10 -7.77 10.79
C ALA A 65 -1.22 -8.83 10.92
N TYR A 66 -2.00 -8.68 11.98
CA TYR A 66 -3.16 -9.51 12.30
C TYR A 66 -4.47 -8.79 11.95
N LEU A 67 -5.48 -9.57 11.60
CA LEU A 67 -6.86 -9.18 11.39
C LEU A 67 -7.75 -9.87 12.42
N LEU A 68 -8.72 -9.14 12.95
CA LEU A 68 -9.76 -9.72 13.79
C LEU A 68 -10.84 -10.37 12.92
N CYS A 69 -11.19 -11.62 13.23
CA CYS A 69 -12.27 -12.32 12.55
C CYS A 69 -13.60 -11.58 12.77
N PRO A 70 -14.34 -11.21 11.71
CA PRO A 70 -15.61 -10.50 11.85
C PRO A 70 -16.70 -11.33 12.53
N HIS A 71 -16.58 -12.67 12.52
CA HIS A 71 -17.58 -13.56 13.08
C HIS A 71 -17.36 -13.91 14.56
N CYS A 72 -16.12 -13.89 15.06
CA CYS A 72 -15.82 -14.35 16.42
C CYS A 72 -14.78 -13.51 17.18
N GLY A 73 -14.21 -12.48 16.55
CA GLY A 73 -13.23 -11.59 17.16
C GLY A 73 -11.83 -12.20 17.38
N ALA A 74 -11.54 -13.39 16.86
CA ALA A 74 -10.23 -14.01 17.00
C ALA A 74 -9.17 -13.30 16.14
N GLU A 75 -7.96 -13.15 16.65
CA GLU A 75 -6.81 -12.67 15.89
C GLU A 75 -6.33 -13.73 14.90
N ASN A 76 -6.22 -13.34 13.63
CA ASN A 76 -5.76 -14.18 12.54
C ASN A 76 -4.70 -13.45 11.70
N PRO A 77 -3.74 -14.15 11.07
CA PRO A 77 -2.81 -13.50 10.16
C PRO A 77 -3.54 -12.88 8.96
N LEU A 78 -3.07 -11.72 8.46
CA LEU A 78 -3.64 -11.07 7.26
C LEU A 78 -3.65 -11.97 6.00
N SER A 79 -2.76 -12.96 5.93
CA SER A 79 -2.70 -13.89 4.80
C SER A 79 -3.74 -15.00 4.86
N GLU A 80 -4.42 -15.18 5.99
CA GLU A 80 -5.34 -16.30 6.21
C GLU A 80 -6.75 -15.92 5.75
N LYS A 81 -7.36 -16.75 4.90
CA LYS A 81 -8.74 -16.56 4.44
C LYS A 81 -9.77 -17.24 5.34
N ILE A 82 -9.33 -18.08 6.27
CA ILE A 82 -10.20 -18.87 7.13
C ILE A 82 -9.82 -18.62 8.58
N CYS A 83 -10.79 -18.28 9.43
CA CYS A 83 -10.53 -18.06 10.83
C CYS A 83 -10.04 -19.35 11.51
N LYS A 84 -8.91 -19.30 12.22
CA LYS A 84 -8.35 -20.43 12.98
C LYS A 84 -9.23 -20.89 14.14
N LYS A 85 -10.17 -20.04 14.61
CA LYS A 85 -11.04 -20.33 15.76
C LYS A 85 -12.41 -20.82 15.32
N CYS A 86 -13.11 -20.05 14.48
CA CYS A 86 -14.48 -20.39 14.07
C CYS A 86 -14.58 -21.07 12.71
N HIS A 87 -13.46 -21.22 11.98
CA HIS A 87 -13.39 -21.88 10.67
C HIS A 87 -14.27 -21.25 9.57
N LYS A 88 -14.77 -20.02 9.79
CA LYS A 88 -15.50 -19.24 8.78
C LYS A 88 -14.55 -18.48 7.86
N HIS A 89 -15.00 -18.24 6.64
CA HIS A 89 -14.26 -17.46 5.65
C HIS A 89 -14.17 -15.99 6.07
N MET A 90 -13.04 -15.35 5.78
CA MET A 90 -12.75 -13.95 6.10
C MET A 90 -12.51 -13.24 4.76
N ASP A 91 -13.51 -12.52 4.27
CA ASP A 91 -13.41 -11.83 2.99
C ASP A 91 -12.54 -10.58 3.15
N TYR A 92 -11.30 -10.72 2.69
CA TYR A 92 -10.20 -9.78 2.92
C TYR A 92 -10.45 -8.38 2.32
N GLU A 93 -11.37 -8.25 1.36
CA GLU A 93 -11.69 -6.97 0.70
C GLU A 93 -12.37 -5.97 1.66
N ILE A 94 -12.93 -6.45 2.76
CA ILE A 94 -13.63 -5.63 3.75
C ILE A 94 -12.68 -5.17 4.87
N SER A 95 -11.47 -5.72 4.95
CA SER A 95 -10.66 -5.68 6.19
C SER A 95 -9.31 -4.98 6.09
N ALA A 96 -8.85 -4.56 4.91
CA ALA A 96 -7.55 -3.88 4.77
C ALA A 96 -7.57 -2.41 5.21
N VAL A 97 -8.75 -1.80 5.30
CA VAL A 97 -8.96 -0.48 5.91
C VAL A 97 -10.27 -0.63 6.66
N GLY A 98 -10.33 -0.32 7.95
CA GLY A 98 -11.54 -0.42 8.78
C GLY A 98 -12.67 0.53 8.38
N LYS A 99 -12.92 0.70 7.07
CA LYS A 99 -13.93 1.55 6.46
C LYS A 99 -14.52 0.87 5.21
N LYS A 100 -15.83 0.99 5.03
CA LYS A 100 -16.59 0.63 3.82
C LYS A 100 -17.30 1.86 3.26
N ASN A 101 -17.48 1.92 1.94
CA ASN A 101 -18.20 3.02 1.31
C ASN A 101 -19.70 2.70 1.27
N CYS A 102 -20.55 3.72 1.48
CA CYS A 102 -21.99 3.59 1.31
C CYS A 102 -22.33 3.49 -0.19
N PRO A 103 -23.09 2.48 -0.64
CA PRO A 103 -23.46 2.35 -2.05
C PRO A 103 -24.46 3.43 -2.51
N TYR A 104 -25.20 4.05 -1.59
CA TYR A 104 -26.23 5.05 -1.91
C TYR A 104 -25.67 6.48 -2.04
N CYS A 105 -24.66 6.84 -1.25
CA CYS A 105 -24.13 8.20 -1.20
C CYS A 105 -22.61 8.32 -1.29
N GLY A 106 -21.88 7.20 -1.32
CA GLY A 106 -20.41 7.17 -1.40
C GLY A 106 -19.68 7.51 -0.10
N ALA A 107 -20.38 7.83 0.99
CA ALA A 107 -19.75 8.18 2.27
C ALA A 107 -18.94 7.01 2.86
N MET A 108 -17.78 7.32 3.42
CA MET A 108 -16.97 6.34 4.16
C MET A 108 -17.58 6.08 5.54
N ASN A 109 -17.78 4.81 5.87
CA ASN A 109 -18.37 4.34 7.12
C ASN A 109 -17.45 3.30 7.77
N PRO A 110 -17.50 3.12 9.10
CA PRO A 110 -16.84 1.98 9.74
C PRO A 110 -17.33 0.64 9.18
N VAL A 111 -16.51 -0.40 9.22
CA VAL A 111 -16.90 -1.75 8.73
C VAL A 111 -18.08 -2.29 9.53
N GLU A 112 -18.08 -2.05 10.84
CA GLU A 112 -19.14 -2.43 11.79
C GLU A 112 -20.41 -1.58 11.68
N ALA A 113 -20.42 -0.49 10.90
CA ALA A 113 -21.61 0.35 10.78
C ALA A 113 -22.71 -0.36 10.01
N SER A 114 -23.86 -0.63 10.65
CA SER A 114 -25.05 -1.18 9.98
C SER A 114 -25.83 -0.12 9.20
N ARG A 115 -25.58 1.17 9.46
CA ARG A 115 -26.21 2.32 8.80
C ARG A 115 -25.18 3.37 8.42
N CYS A 116 -25.47 4.09 7.35
CA CYS A 116 -24.59 5.12 6.82
C CYS A 116 -24.66 6.37 7.70
N ILE A 117 -23.52 6.86 8.19
CA ILE A 117 -23.44 8.07 9.00
C ILE A 117 -23.92 9.33 8.26
N ALA A 118 -23.89 9.33 6.92
CA ALA A 118 -24.24 10.50 6.11
C ALA A 118 -25.69 10.49 5.61
N CYS A 119 -26.25 9.32 5.27
CA CYS A 119 -27.59 9.22 4.67
C CYS A 119 -28.55 8.29 5.41
N ASP A 120 -28.11 7.71 6.53
CA ASP A 120 -28.84 6.77 7.40
C ASP A 120 -29.38 5.50 6.70
N GLN A 121 -29.00 5.26 5.44
CA GLN A 121 -29.33 4.04 4.73
C GLN A 121 -28.64 2.84 5.36
N VAL A 122 -29.33 1.70 5.41
CA VAL A 122 -28.76 0.45 5.90
C VAL A 122 -27.63 0.02 4.96
N ILE A 123 -26.46 -0.25 5.54
CA ILE A 123 -25.24 -0.63 4.83
C ILE A 123 -24.64 -1.86 5.49
N GLY A 124 -24.96 -3.04 4.97
CA GLY A 124 -24.49 -4.32 5.49
C GLY A 124 -24.78 -5.42 4.49
N TYR A 125 -24.00 -6.50 4.55
CA TYR A 125 -24.36 -7.74 3.89
C TYR A 125 -25.66 -8.23 4.54
N VAL A 126 -26.72 -8.35 3.74
CA VAL A 126 -27.86 -9.18 4.09
C VAL A 126 -27.34 -10.61 3.91
N ASP A 127 -27.22 -11.35 5.00
CA ASP A 127 -26.99 -12.79 4.92
C ASP A 127 -28.27 -13.41 4.32
N ASP A 128 -28.34 -13.57 3.01
CA ASP A 128 -29.44 -14.28 2.31
C ASP A 128 -29.27 -15.81 2.40
N ASP A 129 -28.73 -16.33 3.52
CA ASP A 129 -28.48 -17.77 3.71
C ASP A 129 -29.44 -18.41 4.75
N ASP A 130 -30.66 -17.89 4.84
CA ASP A 130 -31.82 -18.63 5.37
C ASP A 130 -32.72 -19.04 4.19
N GLU A 131 -32.32 -20.05 3.40
CA GLU A 131 -33.30 -20.98 2.82
C GLU A 131 -32.66 -22.27 2.25
N ASN A 132 -33.00 -23.36 2.96
CA ASN A 132 -33.14 -24.75 2.52
C ASN A 132 -31.95 -25.72 2.63
#